data_AF-A0AA42ZIY3-F1
#
_entry.id   AF-A0AA42ZIY3-F1
#
_cell.length_a   1.000
_cell.length_b   1.000
_cell.length_c   1.000
_cell.angle_alpha   90.00
_cell.angle_beta   90.00
_cell.angle_gamma   90.00
#
_symmetry.space_group_name_H-M   'P 1'
#
loop_
_entity.id
_entity.type
_entity.pdbx_description
1 polymer ?
#
loop_
_entity_poly.entity_id
_entity_poly.type
_entity_poly.pdbx_seq_one_letter_code
_entity_poly.pdbx_strand_id
1 'polypeptide(L)'
;MSVNILGLAPCMYLWIAFFQSESAAARFPDGGHNDIMFYILLIIAVILPFYITLFERLLISAYRKGKTKDMSRDHLAYTMLITRLAVIHVTFILGFVNFLVEGGLWRLLAFYPIGAAWSIIYWPSRIKFTRLLQRLEAP
;
A
#
# COMPACT_ATOMS: atom_id res chain seq x y z
N MET A 1 -16.91 2.63 -3.96
CA MET A 1 -16.74 1.50 -3.01
C MET A 1 -15.29 1.35 -2.53
N SER A 2 -14.30 1.41 -3.42
CA SER A 2 -12.87 1.19 -3.08
C SER A 2 -12.25 2.22 -2.11
N VAL A 3 -12.77 3.45 -2.06
CA VAL A 3 -12.28 4.50 -1.14
C VAL A 3 -12.56 4.18 0.33
N ASN A 4 -13.67 3.48 0.63
CA ASN A 4 -14.01 3.10 2.00
C ASN A 4 -13.04 2.04 2.56
N ILE A 5 -12.46 1.21 1.69
CA ILE A 5 -11.55 0.12 2.09
C ILE A 5 -10.21 0.68 2.60
N LEU A 6 -9.72 1.78 2.01
CA LEU A 6 -8.44 2.41 2.37
C LEU A 6 -8.39 2.92 3.82
N GLY A 7 -9.53 3.38 4.35
CA GLY A 7 -9.64 3.78 5.75
C GLY A 7 -10.06 2.63 6.66
N LEU A 8 -11.02 1.80 6.21
CA LEU A 8 -11.62 0.77 7.04
C LEU A 8 -10.64 -0.36 7.38
N ALA A 9 -9.87 -0.86 6.41
CA ALA A 9 -9.00 -2.01 6.63
C ALA A 9 -7.87 -1.72 7.64
N PRO A 10 -7.13 -0.58 7.57
CA PRO A 10 -6.18 -0.22 8.62
C PRO A 10 -6.85 -0.06 9.99
N CYS A 11 -8.03 0.57 10.08
CA CYS A 11 -8.76 0.67 11.34
C CYS A 11 -9.11 -0.70 11.93
N MET A 12 -9.48 -1.67 11.08
CA MET A 12 -9.73 -3.05 11.52
C MET A 12 -8.45 -3.72 12.03
N TYR A 13 -7.30 -3.49 11.39
CA TYR A 13 -6.02 -4.04 11.87
C TYR A 13 -5.65 -3.48 13.25
N LEU A 14 -5.84 -2.17 13.48
CA LEU A 14 -5.66 -1.56 14.80
C LEU A 14 -6.62 -2.15 15.83
N TRP A 15 -7.89 -2.31 15.47
CA TRP A 15 -8.89 -2.90 16.35
C TRP A 15 -8.46 -4.29 16.80
N ILE A 16 -8.10 -5.17 15.86
CA ILE A 16 -7.62 -6.53 16.16
C ILE A 16 -6.37 -6.48 17.04
N ALA A 17 -5.42 -5.60 16.70
CA ALA A 17 -4.17 -5.49 17.44
C ALA A 17 -4.37 -4.99 18.88
N PHE A 18 -5.28 -4.05 19.08
CA PHE A 18 -5.59 -3.52 20.41
C PHE A 18 -6.11 -4.63 21.33
N PHE A 19 -7.08 -5.42 20.86
CA PHE A 19 -7.66 -6.53 21.64
C PHE A 19 -6.72 -7.73 21.82
N GLN A 20 -5.73 -7.92 20.95
CA GLN A 20 -4.77 -9.03 21.06
C GLN A 20 -3.42 -8.65 21.70
N SER A 21 -3.17 -7.36 21.95
CA SER A 21 -1.87 -6.87 22.41
C SER A 21 -1.39 -7.52 23.72
N GLU A 22 -2.29 -7.70 24.69
CA GLU A 22 -1.97 -8.34 25.98
C GLU A 22 -1.58 -9.82 25.83
N SER A 23 -2.20 -10.52 24.87
CA SER A 23 -1.92 -11.94 24.60
C SER A 23 -0.68 -12.14 23.74
N ALA A 24 -0.33 -11.16 22.91
CA ALA A 24 0.79 -11.22 22.00
C ALA A 24 2.11 -10.86 22.70
N ALA A 25 2.10 -9.87 23.61
CA ALA A 25 3.27 -9.46 24.39
C ALA A 25 3.80 -10.57 25.32
N ALA A 26 2.93 -11.47 25.79
CA ALA A 26 3.32 -12.58 26.66
C ALA A 26 3.95 -13.79 25.93
N ARG A 27 3.84 -13.87 24.60
CA ARG A 27 4.24 -15.07 23.81
C ARG A 27 5.68 -15.06 23.30
N PHE A 28 6.33 -13.90 23.22
CA PHE A 28 7.65 -13.78 22.57
C PHE A 28 8.62 -12.91 23.40
N PRO A 29 9.34 -13.51 24.37
CA PRO A 29 10.26 -12.78 25.25
C PRO A 29 11.58 -12.36 24.59
N ASP A 30 11.97 -12.98 23.46
CA ASP A 30 13.30 -12.81 22.86
C ASP A 30 13.31 -11.75 21.75
N GLY A 31 13.86 -10.58 22.06
CA GLY A 31 13.78 -9.37 21.22
C GLY A 31 14.82 -9.24 20.09
N GLY A 32 15.93 -10.00 20.08
CA GLY A 32 17.08 -9.67 19.22
C GLY A 32 16.94 -10.01 17.73
N HIS A 33 16.35 -11.16 17.38
CA HIS A 33 16.26 -11.60 15.97
C HIS A 33 15.12 -10.91 15.21
N ASN A 34 14.08 -10.52 15.94
CA ASN A 34 12.87 -9.89 15.41
C ASN A 34 13.11 -8.43 14.98
N ASP A 35 14.06 -7.74 15.60
CA ASP A 35 14.43 -6.36 15.24
C ASP A 35 14.80 -6.21 13.77
N ILE A 36 15.59 -7.15 13.23
CA ILE A 36 16.03 -7.10 11.84
C ILE A 36 14.85 -7.21 10.87
N MET A 37 13.90 -8.11 11.15
CA MET A 37 12.71 -8.27 10.32
C MET A 37 11.87 -6.99 10.31
N PHE A 38 11.61 -6.41 11.48
CA PHE A 38 10.91 -5.13 11.60
C PHE A 38 11.55 -4.05 10.72
N TYR A 39 12.88 -3.86 10.81
CA TYR A 39 13.57 -2.85 10.02
C TYR A 39 13.52 -3.14 8.51
N ILE A 40 13.66 -4.40 8.09
CA ILE A 40 13.53 -4.79 6.68
C ILE A 40 12.13 -4.45 6.16
N LEU A 41 11.09 -4.83 6.90
CA LEU A 41 9.71 -4.55 6.52
C LEU A 41 9.42 -3.05 6.49
N LEU A 42 9.97 -2.29 7.43
CA LEU A 42 9.83 -0.83 7.48
C LEU A 42 10.49 -0.16 6.27
N ILE A 43 11.70 -0.59 5.90
CA ILE A 43 12.40 -0.11 4.69
C ILE A 43 11.58 -0.44 3.44
N ILE A 44 11.07 -1.67 3.33
CA ILE A 44 10.21 -2.08 2.21
C ILE A 44 8.96 -1.20 2.18
N ALA A 45 8.28 -0.95 3.29
CA ALA A 45 7.11 -0.09 3.36
C ALA A 45 7.39 1.35 2.86
N VAL A 46 8.58 1.89 3.12
CA VAL A 46 8.99 3.20 2.60
C VAL A 46 9.28 3.15 1.10
N ILE A 47 9.97 2.10 0.62
CA ILE A 47 10.44 2.01 -0.77
C ILE A 47 9.34 1.54 -1.74
N LEU A 48 8.45 0.67 -1.30
CA LEU A 48 7.47 -0.01 -2.16
C LEU A 48 6.61 0.98 -2.99
N PRO A 49 6.13 2.10 -2.45
CA PRO A 49 5.31 3.05 -3.22
C PRO A 49 6.07 3.77 -4.34
N PHE A 50 7.41 3.74 -4.36
CA PHE A 50 8.17 4.23 -5.49
C PHE A 50 8.03 3.33 -6.73
N TYR A 51 7.79 2.03 -6.54
CA TYR A 51 7.55 1.09 -7.66
C TYR A 51 6.29 1.43 -8.45
N ILE A 52 5.31 2.10 -7.84
CA ILE A 52 4.11 2.59 -8.54
C ILE A 52 4.49 3.45 -9.74
N THR A 53 5.45 4.37 -9.55
CA THR A 53 5.88 5.29 -10.62
C THR A 53 6.52 4.53 -11.78
N LEU A 54 7.34 3.52 -11.47
CA LEU A 54 7.96 2.68 -12.50
C LEU A 54 6.90 1.83 -13.22
N PHE A 55 6.01 1.20 -12.47
CA PHE A 55 4.94 0.37 -13.01
C PHE A 55 4.02 1.14 -13.96
N GLU A 56 3.61 2.35 -13.59
CA GLU A 56 2.79 3.21 -14.45
C GLU A 56 3.48 3.55 -15.77
N ARG A 57 4.77 3.91 -15.72
CA ARG A 57 5.54 4.20 -16.94
C ARG A 57 5.62 2.98 -17.86
N LEU A 58 5.87 1.81 -17.29
CA LEU A 58 5.90 0.55 -18.04
C LEU A 58 4.54 0.22 -18.65
N LEU A 59 3.47 0.40 -17.89
CA LEU A 59 2.10 0.09 -18.34
C LEU A 59 1.64 1.05 -19.45
N ILE A 60 1.91 2.35 -19.33
CA ILE A 60 1.64 3.35 -20.39
C ILE A 60 2.47 3.04 -21.64
N SER A 61 3.76 2.75 -21.47
CA SER A 61 4.64 2.39 -22.60
C SER A 61 4.15 1.12 -23.30
N ALA A 62 3.71 0.10 -22.55
CA ALA A 62 3.17 -1.13 -23.13
C ALA A 62 1.86 -0.86 -23.89
N TYR A 63 1.00 0.01 -23.36
CA TYR A 63 -0.23 0.45 -24.00
C TYR A 63 0.03 1.19 -25.33
N ARG A 64 0.91 2.20 -25.32
CA ARG A 64 1.28 2.97 -26.53
C ARG A 64 1.91 2.10 -27.62
N LYS A 65 2.67 1.06 -27.24
CA LYS A 65 3.28 0.11 -28.18
C LYS A 65 2.29 -0.93 -28.76
N GLY A 66 1.01 -0.82 -28.43
CA GLY A 66 -0.02 -1.75 -28.91
C GLY A 66 0.17 -3.19 -28.40
N LYS A 67 0.94 -3.40 -27.32
CA LYS A 67 1.12 -4.73 -26.72
C LYS A 67 -0.13 -5.21 -25.97
N THR A 68 -1.06 -4.31 -25.68
CA THR A 68 -2.35 -4.56 -25.02
C THR A 68 -3.48 -4.21 -25.99
N LYS A 69 -3.65 -5.01 -27.04
CA LYS A 69 -4.63 -4.77 -28.12
C LYS A 69 -6.10 -4.74 -27.64
N ASP A 70 -6.40 -5.40 -26.52
CA ASP A 70 -7.78 -5.55 -26.03
C ASP A 70 -8.11 -4.67 -24.81
N MET A 71 -7.16 -3.86 -24.33
CA MET A 71 -7.36 -3.13 -23.09
C MET A 71 -7.95 -1.73 -23.36
N SER A 72 -9.16 -1.48 -22.86
CA SER A 72 -9.77 -0.15 -22.95
C SER A 72 -9.05 0.88 -22.07
N ARG A 73 -9.17 2.16 -22.41
CA ARG A 73 -8.55 3.27 -21.67
C ARG A 73 -9.02 3.34 -20.21
N ASP A 74 -10.32 3.16 -20.02
CA ASP A 74 -10.93 3.14 -18.69
C ASP A 74 -10.41 1.97 -17.87
N HIS A 75 -10.19 0.82 -18.50
CA HIS A 75 -9.59 -0.33 -17.85
C HIS A 75 -8.14 -0.06 -17.44
N LEU A 76 -7.33 0.59 -18.30
CA LEU A 76 -5.96 1.00 -17.95
C LEU A 76 -5.93 1.95 -16.76
N ALA A 77 -6.76 2.98 -16.77
CA ALA A 77 -6.82 3.96 -15.70
C ALA A 77 -7.31 3.34 -14.38
N TYR A 78 -8.29 2.43 -14.45
CA TYR A 78 -8.79 1.67 -13.31
C TYR A 78 -7.73 0.72 -12.73
N THR A 79 -6.99 0.01 -13.59
CA THR A 79 -5.89 -0.86 -13.17
C THR A 79 -4.81 -0.08 -12.42
N MET A 80 -4.37 1.07 -12.94
CA MET A 80 -3.42 1.93 -12.23
C MET A 80 -3.95 2.39 -10.87
N LEU A 81 -5.23 2.74 -10.80
CA LEU A 81 -5.86 3.14 -9.55
C LEU A 81 -5.85 2.00 -8.52
N ILE A 82 -6.28 0.79 -8.92
CA ILE A 82 -6.25 -0.38 -8.03
C ILE A 82 -4.82 -0.65 -7.58
N THR A 83 -3.84 -0.66 -8.49
CA THR A 83 -2.45 -0.93 -8.15
C THR A 83 -1.93 0.06 -7.12
N ARG A 84 -2.22 1.37 -7.27
CA ARG A 84 -1.87 2.40 -6.28
C ARG A 84 -2.45 2.07 -4.90
N LEU A 85 -3.76 1.81 -4.85
CA LEU A 85 -4.46 1.52 -3.59
C LEU A 85 -3.96 0.23 -2.95
N ALA A 86 -3.67 -0.80 -3.75
CA ALA A 86 -3.14 -2.08 -3.28
C ALA A 86 -1.75 -1.91 -2.65
N VAL A 87 -0.84 -1.17 -3.31
CA VAL A 87 0.50 -0.92 -2.78
C VAL A 87 0.45 -0.15 -1.45
N ILE A 88 -0.45 0.82 -1.32
CA ILE A 88 -0.67 1.53 -0.05
C ILE A 88 -1.17 0.57 1.03
N HIS A 89 -2.14 -0.31 0.72
CA HIS A 89 -2.63 -1.32 1.67
C HIS A 89 -1.54 -2.28 2.14
N VAL A 90 -0.63 -2.68 1.24
CA VAL A 90 0.50 -3.54 1.60
C VAL A 90 1.31 -2.93 2.74
N THR A 91 1.48 -1.61 2.79
CA THR A 91 2.18 -0.94 3.90
C THR A 91 1.54 -1.23 5.26
N PHE A 92 0.22 -1.14 5.35
CA PHE A 92 -0.53 -1.43 6.58
C PHE A 92 -0.51 -2.93 6.90
N ILE A 93 -0.62 -3.79 5.88
CA ILE A 93 -0.54 -5.24 6.02
C ILE A 93 0.83 -5.66 6.56
N LEU A 94 1.93 -5.08 6.07
CA LEU A 94 3.28 -5.37 6.56
C LEU A 94 3.40 -5.05 8.06
N GLY A 95 2.87 -3.92 8.50
CA GLY A 95 2.83 -3.58 9.92
C GLY A 95 1.98 -4.56 10.74
N PHE A 96 0.84 -4.99 10.20
CA PHE A 96 -0.03 -5.96 10.86
C PHE A 96 0.60 -7.35 10.95
N VAL A 97 1.28 -7.81 9.89
CA VAL A 97 2.06 -9.04 9.91
C VAL A 97 3.16 -8.96 10.96
N ASN A 98 3.89 -7.84 11.01
CA ASN A 98 4.92 -7.64 12.04
C ASN A 98 4.34 -7.73 13.46
N PHE A 99 3.16 -7.16 13.68
CA PHE A 99 2.45 -7.29 14.96
C PHE A 99 2.04 -8.72 15.27
N LEU A 100 1.53 -9.48 14.31
CA LEU A 100 1.13 -10.87 14.55
C LEU A 100 2.31 -11.78 14.90
N VAL A 101 3.50 -11.48 14.38
CA VAL A 101 4.72 -12.25 14.67
C VAL A 101 5.35 -11.83 16.00
N GLU A 102 5.41 -10.52 16.29
CA GLU A 102 6.23 -10.00 17.40
C GLU A 102 5.41 -9.49 18.59
N GLY A 103 4.11 -9.29 18.42
CA GLY A 103 3.19 -8.77 19.44
C GLY A 103 3.37 -7.30 19.81
N GLY A 104 4.38 -6.62 19.25
CA GLY A 104 4.66 -5.22 19.56
C GLY A 104 3.71 -4.25 18.88
N LEU A 105 2.74 -3.70 19.62
CA LEU A 105 1.79 -2.69 19.09
C LEU A 105 2.52 -1.45 18.54
N TRP A 106 3.60 -1.01 19.20
CA TRP A 106 4.39 0.14 18.73
C TRP A 106 4.95 -0.08 17.31
N ARG A 107 5.36 -1.31 17.00
CA ARG A 107 5.89 -1.67 15.68
C ARG A 107 4.83 -1.57 14.61
N LEU A 108 3.60 -2.01 14.90
CA LEU A 108 2.45 -1.77 14.02
C LEU A 108 2.28 -0.28 13.74
N LEU A 109 2.24 0.52 14.80
CA LEU A 109 2.01 1.96 14.72
C LEU A 109 3.06 2.68 13.87
N ALA A 110 4.31 2.19 13.81
CA ALA A 110 5.35 2.76 12.96
C ALA A 110 5.00 2.72 11.46
N PHE A 111 4.19 1.76 11.00
CA PHE A 111 3.76 1.67 9.59
C PHE A 111 2.61 2.62 9.24
N TYR A 112 1.83 3.07 10.23
CA TYR A 112 0.68 3.94 10.01
C TYR A 112 1.03 5.32 9.43
N PRO A 113 2.02 6.08 9.97
CA PRO A 113 2.38 7.36 9.38
C PRO A 113 2.92 7.21 7.96
N ILE A 114 3.63 6.10 7.67
CA ILE A 114 4.12 5.78 6.32
C ILE A 114 2.93 5.54 5.38
N GLY A 115 2.03 4.63 5.74
CA GLY A 115 0.83 4.33 4.95
C GLY A 115 -0.08 5.55 4.77
N ALA A 116 -0.21 6.39 5.80
CA ALA A 116 -0.99 7.62 5.75
C ALA A 116 -0.38 8.67 4.81
N ALA A 117 0.94 8.88 4.88
CA ALA A 117 1.64 9.78 3.96
C ALA A 117 1.43 9.34 2.50
N TRP A 118 1.59 8.04 2.21
CA TRP A 118 1.37 7.51 0.87
C TRP A 118 -0.09 7.56 0.43
N SER A 119 -1.04 7.35 1.34
CA SER A 119 -2.47 7.52 1.09
C SER A 119 -2.81 8.93 0.62
N ILE A 120 -2.19 9.95 1.22
CA ILE A 120 -2.37 11.36 0.82
C ILE A 120 -1.77 11.59 -0.57
N ILE A 121 -0.53 11.16 -0.80
CA ILE A 121 0.19 11.35 -2.07
C ILE A 121 -0.56 10.70 -3.24
N TYR A 122 -0.98 9.45 -3.07
CA TYR A 122 -1.63 8.66 -4.11
C TYR A 122 -3.16 8.71 -4.04
N TRP A 123 -3.73 9.64 -3.26
CA TRP A 123 -5.18 9.75 -3.10
C TRP A 123 -5.88 9.89 -4.47
N PRO A 124 -6.93 9.08 -4.73
CA PRO A 124 -7.71 9.19 -5.94
C PRO A 124 -8.45 10.52 -5.98
N SER A 125 -8.05 11.39 -6.89
CA SER A 125 -8.76 12.64 -7.18
C SER A 125 -9.24 12.61 -8.63
N ARG A 126 -10.46 13.12 -8.87
CA ARG A 126 -11.01 13.28 -10.23
C ARG A 126 -10.05 14.07 -11.12
N ILE A 127 -9.39 15.09 -10.58
CA ILE A 127 -8.42 15.92 -11.33
C ILE A 127 -7.24 15.08 -11.81
N LYS A 128 -6.68 14.22 -10.94
CA LYS A 128 -5.56 13.33 -11.29
C LYS A 128 -6.00 12.30 -12.34
N PHE A 129 -7.22 11.80 -12.24
CA PHE A 129 -7.79 10.85 -13.18
C PHE A 129 -8.01 11.47 -14.57
N THR A 130 -8.63 12.65 -14.65
CA THR A 130 -8.81 13.37 -15.92
C THR A 130 -7.47 13.71 -16.58
N ARG A 131 -6.46 14.14 -15.79
CA ARG A 131 -5.10 14.36 -16.30
C ARG A 131 -4.45 13.08 -16.84
N LEU A 132 -4.71 11.93 -16.22
CA LEU A 132 -4.21 10.64 -16.70
C LEU A 132 -4.82 10.30 -18.06
N LEU A 133 -6.14 10.46 -18.21
CA LEU A 133 -6.83 10.24 -19.47
C LEU A 133 -6.30 11.16 -20.59
N GLN A 134 -6.13 12.45 -20.30
CA GLN A 134 -5.52 13.40 -21.25
C GLN A 134 -4.09 13.00 -21.66
N ARG A 135 -3.27 12.48 -20.74
CA ARG A 135 -1.91 11.98 -21.06
C ARG A 135 -1.92 10.73 -21.92
N LEU A 136 -3.00 9.95 -21.89
CA LEU A 136 -3.18 8.78 -22.75
C LEU A 136 -3.68 9.18 -24.14
N GLU A 137 -4.33 10.34 -24.28
CA GLU A 137 -4.81 10.92 -25.54
C GLU A 137 -3.74 11.71 -26.30
N ALA A 138 -2.79 12.33 -25.59
CA ALA A 138 -1.68 13.03 -26.21
C ALA A 138 -0.78 12.03 -26.96
N PRO A 139 -0.40 12.32 -28.23
CA PRO A 139 0.41 11.44 -29.07
C PRO A 139 1.74 10.99 -28.42
#